data_AF-A0A950ZC72-F1
#
_entry.id   AF-A0A950ZC72-F1
#
_cell.length_a   1.000
_cell.length_b   1.000
_cell.length_c   1.000
_cell.angle_alpha   90.00
_cell.angle_beta   90.00
_cell.angle_gamma   90.00
#
_symmetry.space_group_name_H-M   'P 1'
#
loop_
_entity.id
_entity.type
_entity.pdbx_description
1 polymer ?
#
loop_
_entity_poly.entity_id
_entity_poly.type
_entity_poly.pdbx_seq_one_letter_code
_entity_poly.pdbx_strand_id
1 'polypeptide(L)' 'QKLRIRGQGLPEKTGGQGDLDVVLHIEAPAQLSDAERKAWEELKRVSTWNPRRR' A
#
# COMPACT_ATOMS: atom_id res chain seq x y z
N GLN A 1 5.93 0.03 3.28
CA GLN A 1 6.83 0.48 2.19
C GLN A 1 6.82 2.00 2.16
N LYS A 2 7.95 2.63 1.81
CA LYS A 2 8.05 4.09 1.64
C LYS A 2 8.25 4.39 0.16
N LEU A 3 7.40 5.22 -0.43
CA LEU A 3 7.53 5.69 -1.80
C LEU A 3 7.95 7.15 -1.77
N ARG A 4 8.95 7.53 -2.57
CA ARG A 4 9.42 8.91 -2.65
C ARG A 4 8.94 9.53 -3.97
N ILE A 5 8.12 10.57 -3.86
CA ILE A 5 7.71 11.37 -5.01
C ILE A 5 8.60 12.60 -5.07
N ARG A 6 9.43 12.67 -6.11
CA ARG A 6 10.41 13.75 -6.26
C ARG A 6 9.76 15.07 -6.63
N GLY A 7 10.21 16.17 -6.04
CA GLY A 7 9.75 17.52 -6.36
C GLY A 7 8.26 17.71 -6.09
N GLN A 8 7.75 17.12 -5.00
CA GLN A 8 6.38 17.30 -4.50
C GLN A 8 6.37 17.64 -3.00
N GLY A 9 7.55 17.85 -2.43
CA GLY A 9 7.73 18.33 -1.06
C GLY A 9 7.71 19.85 -0.99
N LEU A 10 8.05 20.37 0.19
CA LEU A 10 8.01 21.81 0.45
C LEU A 10 9.07 22.57 -0.36
N PRO A 11 8.82 23.85 -0.70
CA PRO A 11 9.81 24.71 -1.34
C PRO A 11 11.06 24.88 -0.46
N GLU A 12 12.23 24.79 -1.07
CA GLU A 12 13.52 24.98 -0.36
C GLU A 12 13.97 26.45 -0.42
N LYS A 13 14.64 26.91 0.64
CA LYS A 13 15.14 28.30 0.73
C LYS A 13 16.16 28.66 -0.35
N THR A 14 16.86 27.67 -0.89
CA THR A 14 17.88 27.80 -1.94
C THR A 14 17.30 27.67 -3.35
N GLY A 15 15.98 27.57 -3.50
CA GLY A 15 15.31 27.28 -4.75
C GLY A 15 15.09 25.77 -4.95
N GLY A 16 14.05 25.41 -5.72
CA GLY A 16 13.61 24.03 -5.91
C GLY A 16 12.51 23.58 -4.93
N GLN A 17 12.10 22.33 -5.07
CA GLN A 17 11.16 21.64 -4.18
C GLN A 17 11.83 20.40 -3.59
N GLY A 18 11.58 20.16 -2.32
CA GLY A 18 11.90 18.89 -1.69
C GLY A 18 11.00 17.76 -2.20
N ASP A 19 11.03 16.63 -1.50
CA ASP A 19 10.30 15.43 -1.90
C ASP A 19 9.21 15.05 -0.90
N LEU A 20 8.22 14.31 -1.38
CA LEU A 20 7.15 13.77 -0.57
C LEU A 20 7.39 12.28 -0.33
N ASP A 21 7.57 11.91 0.94
CA ASP A 21 7.59 10.52 1.37
C ASP A 21 6.17 10.04 1.67
N VAL A 22 5.71 9.06 0.90
CA VAL A 22 4.40 8.43 1.05
C VAL A 22 4.55 7.11 1.81
N VAL A 23 3.75 6.97 2.87
CA VAL A 23 3.63 5.73 3.64
C VAL A 23 2.40 4.98 3.14
N LEU A 24 2.61 3.77 2.62
CA LEU A 24 1.51 2.91 2.19
C LEU A 24 0.80 2.29 3.40
N HIS A 25 -0.52 2.44 3.45
CA HIS A 25 -1.41 1.78 4.38
C HIS A 25 -2.35 0.86 3.58
N ILE A 26 -2.48 -0.40 4.01
CA ILE A 26 -3.36 -1.37 3.37
C ILE A 26 -4.62 -1.50 4.22
N GLU A 27 -5.75 -1.06 3.68
CA GLU A 27 -7.06 -1.16 4.32
C GLU A 27 -7.85 -2.32 3.71
N ALA A 28 -8.45 -3.16 4.57
CA ALA A 28 -9.38 -4.19 4.15
C ALA A 28 -10.82 -3.66 4.23
N PRO A 29 -11.71 -4.03 3.29
CA PRO A 29 -13.12 -3.66 3.37
C PRO A 29 -13.75 -4.13 4.68
N ALA A 30 -14.59 -3.29 5.30
CA ALA A 30 -15.27 -3.62 6.56
C ALA A 30 -16.30 -4.75 6.40
N GLN A 31 -16.92 -4.84 5.22
CA GLN A 31 -17.88 -5.87 4.85
C GLN A 31 -17.55 -6.37 3.46
N LEU A 32 -17.79 -7.66 3.23
CA LEU A 32 -17.58 -8.33 1.95
C LEU A 32 -18.91 -8.92 1.50
N SER A 33 -19.24 -8.73 0.22
CA SER A 33 -20.27 -9.51 -0.47
C SER A 33 -19.85 -10.97 -0.61
N ASP A 34 -20.81 -11.84 -0.92
CA ASP A 34 -20.55 -13.27 -1.10
C ASP A 34 -19.56 -13.55 -2.24
N ALA A 35 -19.62 -12.77 -3.33
CA ALA A 35 -18.72 -12.89 -4.46
C ALA A 35 -17.27 -12.52 -4.08
N GLU A 36 -17.09 -11.43 -3.34
CA GLU A 36 -15.77 -10.99 -2.86
C GLU A 36 -15.19 -12.01 -1.88
N ARG A 37 -16.01 -12.52 -0.95
CA ARG A 37 -15.60 -13.58 -0.02
C ARG A 37 -15.09 -14.80 -0.77
N LYS A 38 -15.81 -15.26 -1.79
CA LYS A 38 -15.41 -16.41 -2.60
C LYS A 38 -14.06 -16.18 -3.30
N ALA A 39 -13.82 -14.99 -3.83
CA ALA A 39 -12.54 -14.63 -4.45
C ALA A 39 -11.39 -14.66 -3.43
N TRP A 40 -11.61 -14.13 -2.22
CA TRP A 40 -10.62 -14.19 -1.13
C TRP A 40 -10.32 -15.61 -0.67
N GLU A 41 -11.32 -16.49 -0.59
CA GLU A 41 -11.15 -17.89 -0.23
C GLU A 41 -10.33 -18.65 -1.27
N GLU A 42 -10.58 -18.40 -2.55
CA GLU A 42 -9.80 -18.99 -3.63
C GLU A 42 -8.35 -18.51 -3.61
N LEU A 43 -8.13 -17.20 -3.41
CA LEU A 43 -6.78 -16.65 -3.26
C LEU A 43 -6.04 -17.29 -2.09
N LYS A 44 -6.71 -17.48 -0.94
CA LYS A 44 -6.15 -18.17 0.22
C LYS A 44 -5.76 -19.61 -0.11
N ARG A 45 -6.55 -20.32 -0.91
CA ARG A 45 -6.30 -21.73 -1.27
C ARG A 45 -5.04 -21.91 -2.11
N VAL A 46 -4.78 -21.00 -3.04
CA VAL A 46 -3.67 -21.11 -4.00
C VAL A 46 -2.39 -20.39 -3.54
N SER A 47 -2.52 -19.40 -2.65
CA SER A 47 -1.38 -18.59 -2.23
C SER A 47 -0.41 -19.38 -1.34
N THR A 48 0.86 -19.39 -1.72
CA THR A 48 1.97 -19.94 -0.92
C THR A 48 2.64 -18.88 -0.03
N TRP A 49 2.15 -17.63 -0.09
CA TRP A 49 2.76 -16.51 0.60
C TRP A 49 2.45 -16.53 2.11
N ASN A 50 3.49 -16.52 2.94
CA ASN A 50 3.37 -16.45 4.40
C ASN A 50 3.88 -15.09 4.91
N PRO A 51 2.97 -14.14 5.25
CA PRO A 51 3.36 -12.79 5.67
C PRO A 51 4.10 -12.73 7.02
N ARG A 52 4.17 -13.84 7.76
CA ARG A 52 4.80 -13.90 9.08
C ARG A 52 6.14 -14.64 9.09
N ARG A 53 6.59 -15.17 7.95
CA ARG A 53 7.95 -15.68 7.83
C ARG A 53 8.90 -14.48 7.79
N ARG A 54 9.79 -14.41 8.77
CA ARG A 54 10.84 -13.38 8.87
C ARG A 54 11.88 -13.55 7.78
#